data_AF-A0AAW2DU82-F1
#
_entry.id   AF-A0AAW2DU82-F1
#
_cell.length_a   1.000
_cell.length_b   1.000
_cell.length_c   1.000
_cell.angle_alpha   90.00
_cell.angle_beta   90.00
_cell.angle_gamma   90.00
#
_symmetry.space_group_name_H-M   'P 1'
#
loop_
_entity.id
_entity.type
_entity.pdbx_description
1 polymer ?
#
loop_
_entity_poly.entity_id
_entity_poly.type
_entity_poly.pdbx_seq_one_letter_code
_entity_poly.pdbx_strand_id
1 'polypeptide(L)'
;MPNDLRWHNFRLKITQNVIMLVEEVDQLRSPKINVVHIRVSPSDAKSSKNKKRKVAEDNEIGNVISQSFDNVSMSIDKTTEVMAKCFSKLYGAEVHIALGLLDLDPILKTEAYIFLMKNPLSKEIFFGCPDDERKDILLTLISRSKN
;
A
#
# COMPACT_ATOMS: atom_id res chain seq x y z
N MET A 1 14.08 -32.80 5.03
CA MET A 1 13.05 -31.73 4.92
C MET A 1 13.66 -30.40 5.39
N PRO A 2 14.29 -29.58 4.52
CA PRO A 2 14.91 -28.31 4.93
C PRO A 2 14.30 -27.03 4.29
N ASN A 3 13.24 -27.15 3.49
CA ASN A 3 12.72 -26.00 2.71
C ASN A 3 11.82 -25.06 3.52
N ASP A 4 11.31 -25.49 4.68
CA ASP A 4 10.29 -24.77 5.43
C ASP A 4 10.84 -23.51 6.14
N LEU A 5 12.03 -23.62 6.75
CA LEU A 5 12.68 -22.49 7.42
C LEU A 5 13.04 -21.36 6.45
N ARG A 6 13.36 -21.67 5.19
CA ARG A 6 13.74 -20.64 4.21
C ARG A 6 12.56 -19.74 3.87
N TRP A 7 11.38 -20.34 3.68
CA TRP A 7 10.16 -19.60 3.37
C TRP A 7 9.64 -18.81 4.57
N HIS A 8 9.71 -19.39 5.77
CA HIS A 8 9.34 -18.69 7.00
C HIS A 8 10.23 -17.47 7.26
N ASN A 9 11.55 -17.60 7.05
CA ASN A 9 12.49 -16.49 7.18
C ASN A 9 12.27 -15.41 6.11
N PHE A 10 11.95 -15.80 4.88
CA PHE A 10 11.63 -14.84 3.82
C PHE A 10 10.35 -14.04 4.13
N ARG A 11 9.32 -14.72 4.64
CA ARG A 11 8.05 -14.10 5.03
C ARG A 11 8.23 -13.12 6.19
N LEU A 12 8.96 -13.50 7.24
CA LEU A 12 9.32 -12.62 8.36
C LEU A 12 10.08 -11.36 7.90
N LYS A 13 11.02 -11.53 6.96
CA LYS A 13 11.83 -10.43 6.43
C LYS A 13 11.00 -9.43 5.62
N ILE A 14 10.01 -9.90 4.87
CA ILE A 14 9.04 -9.04 4.18
C ILE A 14 8.16 -8.31 5.19
N THR A 15 7.63 -9.02 6.19
CA THR A 15 6.75 -8.42 7.22
C THR A 15 7.48 -7.33 8.02
N GLN A 16 8.73 -7.56 8.43
CA GLN A 16 9.53 -6.55 9.11
C GLN A 16 9.80 -5.33 8.23
N ASN A 17 10.11 -5.52 6.95
CA ASN A 17 10.31 -4.41 6.03
C ASN A 17 9.03 -3.58 5.83
N VAL A 18 7.86 -4.21 5.80
CA VAL A 18 6.57 -3.51 5.69
C VAL A 18 6.25 -2.73 6.97
N ILE A 19 6.50 -3.32 8.15
CA ILE A 19 6.28 -2.65 9.44
C ILE A 19 7.18 -1.41 9.58
N MET A 20 8.47 -1.53 9.22
CA MET A 20 9.37 -0.37 9.27
C MET A 20 8.95 0.76 8.32
N LEU A 21 8.47 0.43 7.12
CA LEU A 21 7.97 1.43 6.17
C LEU A 21 6.71 2.13 6.68
N VAL A 22 5.81 1.42 7.37
CA VAL A 22 4.61 2.01 7.98
C VAL A 22 4.98 2.95 9.14
N GLU A 23 5.94 2.55 9.98
CA GLU A 23 6.45 3.38 11.08
C GLU A 23 7.19 4.63 10.59
N GLU A 24 7.90 4.54 9.46
CA GLU A 24 8.61 5.67 8.84
C GLU A 24 7.64 6.70 8.22
N VAL A 25 6.52 6.23 7.63
CA VAL A 25 5.46 7.11 7.11
C VAL A 25 4.70 7.82 8.23
N ASP A 26 4.50 7.19 9.40
CA ASP A 26 3.80 7.82 10.52
C ASP A 26 4.64 8.94 11.17
N GLN A 27 5.97 8.80 11.18
CA GLN A 27 6.89 9.87 11.61
C GLN A 27 6.91 11.08 10.64
N LEU A 28 6.61 10.87 9.36
CA LEU A 28 6.54 11.94 8.35
C LEU A 28 5.18 12.66 8.33
N ARG A 29 4.18 12.18 9.08
CA ARG A 29 2.81 12.74 9.10
C ARG A 29 2.65 14.02 9.92
N SER A 30 3.73 14.62 10.41
CA SER A 30 3.67 15.92 11.11
C SER A 30 4.86 16.84 10.80
N PRO A 31 4.95 17.44 9.60
CA PRO A 31 5.54 18.75 9.53
C PRO A 31 4.57 19.72 10.23
N LYS A 32 4.89 20.16 11.45
CA LYS A 32 4.27 21.37 12.02
C LYS A 32 4.65 22.53 11.11
N ILE A 33 3.82 22.81 10.10
CA ILE A 33 3.96 23.99 9.26
C ILE A 33 3.64 25.17 10.17
N ASN A 34 4.66 25.83 10.70
CA ASN A 34 4.50 27.07 11.42
C ASN A 34 4.26 28.18 10.37
N VAL A 35 3.00 28.34 9.95
CA VAL A 35 2.60 29.45 9.08
C VAL A 35 2.73 30.73 9.90
N VAL A 36 3.90 31.38 9.81
CA VAL A 36 4.07 32.75 10.32
C VAL A 36 3.18 33.64 9.49
N HIS A 37 2.00 33.94 10.02
CA HIS A 37 1.05 34.86 9.43
C HIS A 37 1.60 36.27 9.64
N ILE A 38 2.31 36.82 8.64
CA ILE A 38 2.73 38.22 8.65
C ILE A 38 1.46 39.07 8.56
N ARG A 39 0.95 39.50 9.71
CA ARG A 39 -0.07 40.55 9.79
C ARG A 39 0.62 41.87 9.46
N VAL A 40 0.42 42.36 8.23
CA VAL A 40 0.75 43.75 7.90
C VAL A 40 -0.38 44.62 8.44
N SER A 41 -0.12 45.33 9.53
CA SER A 41 -0.99 46.39 10.03
C SER A 41 -1.02 47.54 9.01
N PRO A 42 -2.20 48.08 8.65
CA PRO A 42 -2.29 49.26 7.80
C PRO A 42 -1.97 50.48 8.67
N SER A 43 -0.87 51.17 8.36
CA SER A 43 -0.63 52.53 8.86
C SER A 43 -0.29 53.44 7.69
N ASP A 44 -0.91 54.62 7.73
CA ASP A 44 -1.11 55.54 6.63
C ASP A 44 0.15 56.15 6.01
N ALA A 45 0.01 56.45 4.72
CA ALA A 45 0.60 57.55 3.97
C ALA A 45 2.15 57.68 3.92
N LYS A 46 2.71 57.49 2.72
CA LYS A 46 3.17 58.60 1.85
C LYS A 46 3.76 58.07 0.54
N SER A 47 3.29 58.64 -0.55
CA SER A 47 3.82 58.50 -1.91
C SER A 47 5.33 58.66 -1.93
N SER A 48 6.04 57.63 -2.38
CA SER A 48 7.41 57.77 -2.90
C SER A 48 7.59 56.83 -4.10
N LYS A 49 8.14 57.42 -5.17
CA LYS A 49 8.40 56.79 -6.47
C LYS A 49 9.21 55.49 -6.31
N ASN A 50 8.58 54.34 -6.51
CA ASN A 50 9.31 53.09 -6.73
C ASN A 50 9.39 52.80 -8.24
N LYS A 51 10.62 52.92 -8.74
CA LYS A 51 11.10 52.40 -10.01
C LYS A 51 10.72 50.91 -10.09
N LYS A 52 9.85 50.53 -11.04
CA LYS A 52 9.51 49.14 -11.35
C LYS A 52 10.82 48.34 -11.56
N ARG A 53 11.25 47.58 -10.56
CA ARG A 53 12.21 46.49 -10.77
C ARG A 53 11.46 45.38 -11.49
N LYS A 54 12.02 44.96 -12.62
CA LYS A 54 11.51 43.86 -13.44
C LYS A 54 11.44 42.60 -12.58
N VAL A 55 10.24 42.01 -12.53
CA VAL A 55 10.00 40.63 -12.09
C VAL A 55 10.68 39.74 -13.13
N ALA A 56 11.79 39.10 -12.76
CA ALA A 56 12.48 38.15 -13.63
C ALA A 56 12.89 36.84 -12.90
N GLU A 57 12.52 36.66 -11.63
CA GLU A 57 12.89 35.47 -10.84
C GLU A 57 11.70 34.54 -10.52
N ASP A 58 10.47 34.96 -10.83
CA ASP A 58 9.24 34.20 -10.47
C ASP A 58 9.04 32.94 -11.36
N ASN A 59 9.64 32.95 -12.55
CA ASN A 59 9.46 31.88 -13.54
C ASN A 59 10.37 30.67 -13.29
N GLU A 60 11.50 30.86 -12.58
CA GLU A 60 12.48 29.81 -12.30
C GLU A 60 12.09 29.02 -11.04
N ILE A 61 11.62 29.72 -10.00
CA ILE A 61 11.08 29.11 -8.78
C ILE A 61 9.83 28.28 -9.11
N GLY A 62 8.92 28.81 -9.93
CA GLY A 62 7.73 28.06 -10.38
C GLY A 62 8.07 26.79 -11.17
N ASN A 63 9.14 26.82 -11.99
CA ASN A 63 9.62 25.66 -12.74
C ASN A 63 10.22 24.57 -11.83
N VAL A 64 11.05 24.96 -10.86
CA VAL A 64 11.63 24.02 -9.87
C VAL A 64 10.54 23.39 -9.00
N ILE A 65 9.55 24.18 -8.59
CA ILE A 65 8.40 23.68 -7.82
C ILE A 65 7.59 22.69 -8.65
N SER A 66 7.29 23.00 -9.91
CA SER A 66 6.52 22.12 -10.80
C SER A 66 7.24 20.79 -11.04
N GLN A 67 8.54 20.84 -11.32
CA GLN A 67 9.38 19.66 -11.50
C GLN A 67 9.45 18.79 -10.22
N SER A 68 9.42 19.43 -9.04
CA SER A 68 9.39 18.70 -7.77
C SER A 68 8.08 17.91 -7.60
N PHE A 69 6.93 18.50 -7.99
CA PHE A 69 5.63 17.83 -7.93
C PHE A 69 5.54 16.68 -8.93
N ASP A 70 6.07 16.83 -10.13
CA ASP A 70 6.13 15.76 -11.14
C ASP A 70 6.96 14.58 -10.64
N ASN A 71 8.11 14.85 -10.01
CA ASN A 71 8.95 13.81 -9.42
C ASN A 71 8.24 13.06 -8.29
N VAL A 72 7.51 13.77 -7.43
CA VAL A 72 6.70 13.14 -6.37
C VAL A 72 5.59 12.28 -6.96
N SER A 73 4.85 12.80 -7.96
CA SER A 73 3.80 12.05 -8.64
C SER A 73 4.35 10.77 -9.26
N MET A 74 5.44 10.85 -10.01
CA MET A 74 6.09 9.68 -10.61
C MET A 74 6.57 8.68 -9.57
N SER A 75 7.04 9.14 -8.40
CA SER A 75 7.47 8.26 -7.32
C SER A 75 6.27 7.53 -6.67
N ILE A 76 5.14 8.21 -6.52
CA ILE A 76 3.89 7.62 -6.03
C ILE A 76 3.39 6.55 -7.02
N ASP A 77 3.40 6.85 -8.31
CA ASP A 77 2.94 5.90 -9.34
C ASP A 77 3.80 4.64 -9.35
N LYS A 78 5.14 4.79 -9.31
CA LYS A 78 6.08 3.66 -9.22
C LYS A 78 5.86 2.84 -7.94
N THR A 79 5.62 3.50 -6.81
CA THR A 79 5.34 2.83 -5.54
C THR A 79 4.05 2.03 -5.62
N THR A 80 3.01 2.62 -6.22
CA THR A 80 1.70 1.98 -6.42
C THR A 80 1.82 0.78 -7.36
N GLU A 81 2.62 0.87 -8.42
CA GLU A 81 2.89 -0.23 -9.34
C GLU A 81 3.61 -1.38 -8.64
N VAL A 82 4.63 -1.09 -7.83
CA VAL A 82 5.36 -2.10 -7.05
C VAL A 82 4.43 -2.77 -6.04
N MET A 83 3.62 -2.00 -5.31
CA MET A 83 2.62 -2.53 -4.39
C MET A 83 1.63 -3.43 -5.13
N ALA A 84 1.07 -2.98 -6.25
CA ALA A 84 0.17 -3.78 -7.08
C ALA A 84 0.84 -5.09 -7.57
N LYS A 85 2.13 -5.09 -7.91
CA LYS A 85 2.88 -6.31 -8.26
C LYS A 85 3.12 -7.23 -7.06
N CYS A 86 3.35 -6.67 -5.88
CA CYS A 86 3.52 -7.45 -4.65
C CYS A 86 2.22 -8.11 -4.18
N PHE A 87 1.08 -7.43 -4.35
CA PHE A 87 -0.24 -7.94 -3.96
C PHE A 87 -0.93 -8.75 -5.06
N SER A 88 -0.56 -8.58 -6.32
CA SER A 88 -1.09 -9.37 -7.46
C SER A 88 -0.49 -10.77 -7.58
N LYS A 89 0.23 -11.26 -6.55
CA LYS A 89 0.70 -12.65 -6.53
C LYS A 89 -0.44 -13.57 -6.93
N LEU A 90 -0.27 -14.19 -8.09
CA LEU A 90 -1.21 -15.09 -8.71
C LEU A 90 -1.33 -16.32 -7.82
N TYR A 91 -2.23 -16.25 -6.85
CA TYR A 91 -2.50 -17.30 -5.89
C TYR A 91 -2.96 -18.62 -6.54
N GLY A 92 -3.12 -18.73 -7.86
CA GLY A 92 -3.65 -19.96 -8.49
C GLY A 92 -2.89 -21.23 -8.10
N ALA A 93 -1.56 -21.21 -8.23
CA ALA A 93 -0.72 -22.34 -7.81
C ALA A 93 -0.68 -22.49 -6.28
N GLU A 94 -0.64 -21.37 -5.55
CA GLU A 94 -0.59 -21.35 -4.09
C GLU A 94 -1.90 -21.89 -3.47
N VAL A 95 -3.06 -21.63 -4.08
CA VAL A 95 -4.37 -22.16 -3.68
C VAL A 95 -4.37 -23.67 -3.89
N HIS A 96 -3.88 -24.15 -5.04
CA HIS A 96 -3.79 -25.59 -5.27
C HIS A 96 -2.91 -26.29 -4.24
N ILE A 97 -1.75 -25.71 -3.89
CA ILE A 97 -0.86 -26.25 -2.87
C ILE A 97 -1.54 -26.22 -1.50
N ALA A 98 -2.09 -25.07 -1.08
CA ALA A 98 -2.73 -24.90 0.21
C ALA A 98 -3.93 -25.84 0.39
N LEU A 99 -4.80 -25.95 -0.61
CA LEU A 99 -5.91 -26.91 -0.61
C LEU A 99 -5.42 -28.37 -0.68
N GLY A 100 -4.26 -28.61 -1.28
CA GLY A 100 -3.59 -29.91 -1.30
C GLY A 100 -3.26 -30.41 0.11
N LEU A 101 -2.85 -29.50 1.00
CA LEU A 101 -2.52 -29.79 2.40
C LEU A 101 -3.76 -30.04 3.28
N LEU A 102 -4.95 -29.63 2.82
CA LEU A 102 -6.18 -29.88 3.55
C LEU A 102 -6.72 -31.28 3.23
N ASP A 103 -7.14 -31.96 4.30
CA ASP A 103 -7.88 -33.21 4.24
C ASP A 103 -9.33 -32.95 3.81
N LEU A 104 -9.50 -32.64 2.52
CA LEU A 104 -10.77 -32.41 1.85
C LEU A 104 -10.96 -33.44 0.75
N ASP A 105 -12.20 -33.85 0.55
CA ASP A 105 -12.54 -34.71 -0.58
C ASP A 105 -12.26 -33.99 -1.92
N PRO A 106 -11.99 -34.73 -3.02
CA PRO A 106 -11.64 -34.14 -4.31
C PRO A 106 -12.67 -33.16 -4.88
N ILE A 107 -13.96 -33.40 -4.63
CA ILE A 107 -15.06 -32.55 -5.09
C ILE A 107 -15.06 -31.25 -4.29
N LEU A 108 -15.07 -31.30 -2.95
CA LEU A 108 -14.95 -30.10 -2.11
C LEU A 108 -13.68 -29.32 -2.42
N LYS A 109 -12.56 -30.00 -2.71
CA LYS A 109 -11.30 -29.36 -3.07
C LYS A 109 -11.42 -28.54 -4.37
N THR A 110 -12.12 -29.10 -5.36
CA THR A 110 -12.39 -28.42 -6.63
C THR A 110 -13.35 -27.24 -6.44
N GLU A 111 -14.43 -27.42 -5.66
CA GLU A 111 -15.37 -26.35 -5.34
C GLU A 111 -14.69 -25.21 -4.58
N ALA A 112 -13.86 -25.54 -3.58
CA ALA A 112 -13.08 -24.58 -2.81
C ALA A 112 -12.11 -23.78 -3.70
N TYR A 113 -11.43 -24.45 -4.63
CA TYR A 113 -10.57 -23.76 -5.59
C TYR A 113 -11.35 -22.73 -6.40
N ILE A 114 -12.48 -23.15 -7.00
CA ILE A 114 -13.34 -22.25 -7.78
C ILE A 114 -13.85 -21.09 -6.91
N PHE A 115 -14.27 -21.37 -5.68
CA PHE A 115 -14.75 -20.37 -4.74
C PHE A 115 -13.67 -19.32 -4.41
N LEU A 116 -12.46 -19.73 -4.04
CA LEU A 116 -11.38 -18.81 -3.69
C LEU A 116 -10.88 -18.01 -4.90
N MET A 117 -10.89 -18.61 -6.09
CA MET A 117 -10.51 -17.91 -7.32
C MET A 117 -11.55 -16.84 -7.71
N LYS A 118 -12.83 -17.07 -7.43
CA LYS A 118 -13.91 -16.11 -7.70
C LYS A 118 -14.08 -15.03 -6.61
N ASN A 119 -13.62 -15.28 -5.38
CA ASN A 119 -13.84 -14.39 -4.23
C ASN A 119 -12.50 -13.91 -3.64
N PRO A 120 -11.98 -12.74 -4.08
CA PRO A 120 -10.71 -12.19 -3.62
C PRO A 120 -10.62 -12.01 -2.10
N LEU A 121 -11.67 -11.47 -1.48
CA LEU A 121 -11.72 -11.25 -0.02
C LEU A 121 -11.64 -12.57 0.76
N SER A 122 -12.42 -13.57 0.36
CA SER A 122 -12.40 -14.91 0.98
C SER A 122 -11.02 -15.57 0.85
N LYS A 123 -10.36 -15.35 -0.28
CA LYS A 123 -9.00 -15.82 -0.53
C LYS A 123 -7.97 -15.12 0.34
N GLU A 124 -8.07 -13.81 0.55
CA GLU A 124 -7.22 -13.09 1.50
C GLU A 124 -7.41 -13.60 2.93
N ILE A 125 -8.65 -13.81 3.37
CA ILE A 125 -8.95 -14.39 4.69
C ILE A 125 -8.34 -15.79 4.81
N PHE A 126 -8.49 -16.63 3.79
CA PHE A 126 -7.92 -17.98 3.77
C PHE A 126 -6.38 -17.99 3.89
N PHE A 127 -5.67 -17.13 3.15
CA PHE A 127 -4.19 -17.06 3.23
C PHE A 127 -3.66 -16.26 4.44
N GLY A 128 -4.48 -15.40 5.03
CA GLY A 128 -4.20 -14.73 6.30
C GLY A 128 -4.30 -15.67 7.51
N CYS A 129 -5.02 -16.78 7.36
CA CYS A 129 -5.24 -17.76 8.41
C CYS A 129 -4.05 -18.74 8.54
N PRO A 130 -3.66 -19.13 9.78
CA PRO A 130 -2.71 -20.21 10.04
C PRO A 130 -3.10 -21.52 9.37
N ASP A 131 -2.10 -22.33 9.01
CA ASP A 131 -2.29 -23.55 8.20
C ASP A 131 -3.24 -24.57 8.87
N ASP A 132 -3.22 -24.67 10.20
CA ASP A 132 -4.05 -25.57 11.01
C ASP A 132 -5.52 -25.12 11.09
N GLU A 133 -5.79 -23.82 11.01
CA GLU A 133 -7.14 -23.25 11.06
C GLU A 133 -7.80 -23.12 9.66
N ARG A 134 -7.01 -23.28 8.58
CA ARG A 134 -7.45 -23.04 7.19
C ARG A 134 -8.64 -23.90 6.76
N LYS A 135 -8.78 -25.12 7.26
CA LYS A 135 -9.91 -26.00 6.91
C LYS A 135 -11.21 -25.43 7.44
N ASP A 136 -11.24 -25.02 8.70
CA ASP A 136 -12.44 -24.54 9.37
C ASP A 136 -12.88 -23.17 8.84
N ILE A 137 -11.92 -22.27 8.58
CA ILE A 137 -12.23 -20.96 7.98
C ILE A 137 -12.79 -21.13 6.56
N LEU A 138 -12.22 -22.05 5.76
CA LEU A 138 -12.68 -22.30 4.40
C LEU A 138 -14.11 -22.83 4.38
N LEU A 139 -14.43 -23.80 5.24
CA LEU A 139 -15.79 -24.35 5.34
C LEU A 139 -16.79 -23.27 5.79
N THR A 140 -16.39 -22.40 6.72
CA THR A 140 -17.20 -21.26 7.17
C THR A 140 -17.49 -20.28 6.04
N LEU A 141 -16.47 -19.92 5.27
CA LEU A 141 -16.59 -19.00 4.13
C LEU A 141 -17.49 -19.57 3.03
N ILE A 142 -17.32 -20.84 2.67
CA ILE A 142 -18.14 -21.51 1.66
C ILE A 142 -19.60 -21.61 2.13
N SER A 143 -19.83 -21.94 3.40
CA SER A 143 -21.19 -22.07 3.96
C SER A 143 -21.92 -20.72 3.99
N ARG A 144 -21.22 -19.64 4.37
CA ARG A 144 -21.77 -18.27 4.36
C ARG A 144 -22.11 -17.76 2.96
N SER A 145 -21.39 -18.21 1.94
CA SER A 145 -21.64 -17.82 0.55
C SER A 145 -22.84 -18.51 -0.10
N LYS A 146 -23.36 -19.58 0.50
CA LYS A 146 -24.51 -20.34 0.00
C LYS A 146 -25.86 -19.82 0.53
N ASN A 147 -25.83 -18.85 1.43
CA ASN A 147 -26.98 -18.18 2.04
C ASN A 147 -27.11 -16.75 1.52
#